data_AF-A0AB34J5J5-F1
#
_entry.id   AF-A0AB34J5J5-F1
#
_cell.length_a   1.000
_cell.length_b   1.000
_cell.length_c   1.000
_cell.angle_alpha   90.00
_cell.angle_beta   90.00
_cell.angle_gamma   90.00
#
_symmetry.space_group_name_H-M   'P 1'
#
loop_
_entity.id
_entity.type
_entity.pdbx_description
1 polymer ?
#
loop_
_entity_poly.entity_id
_entity_poly.type
_entity_poly.pdbx_seq_one_letter_code
_entity_poly.pdbx_strand_id
1 'polypeptide(L)'
;MRGLLVCASVGCSLLIIRVLHRRWMQKPPPPPPTPPVPAPISESPPPFEDQISTEFSFAAGTKSDPTRATQGRWSRFRARVSSERRLKISPAIIQMLEACEVIEEEGEDSEVLEAMAEAWHTSSDHVAKAAEARAWVCDVSRMEPDKVPIVALSHWVRYRDFVDRSIVGRTDLWHVFAYRRLLGLPKSFGLHGIRGGDVADLISCLADRRLLGRTQLPRPATAEHPVTEQASNAVEAGSVEEALQDWLRAAEAAYNDRFLMAVERHYRGLTVKEEGRWKGEYYFVQLADPQVGMLHYDREWNEELTMLRLAVHKVNALHPRFLVVSGDLINAFPTKDPQERLFPTPFLPPPLHVAARQVASIKEALMEVDPSIPVVLQPGNHDIGQSPTAEDVTRYRSRFGDDYFSFWAGGVFYVAINSQYYCDDTHTKELRRAQDEWIEEQFTRAAKGAVHVVVLSHVPPFVGSEDEERGWSNWNMDARHRVLKLAEQAGVRLWLCGHFHGNAIAKSRGGVEVVVTSSCGGIINWTQDSAYIACQRFPDFSKVVADPPVIADAHHSGLRVVRVQEHKVVHRWLTLDEVPQSLEDVFNDELRADHRKPRLTLAQAMGLSMPSRWHLETSSALEKRRSFSSD
;
A
#
# COMPACT_ATOMS: atom_id res chain seq x y z
N MET A 1 1.50 -22.92 38.74
CA MET A 1 1.26 -24.32 38.34
C MET A 1 0.22 -24.54 37.22
N ARG A 2 -0.26 -23.50 36.50
CA ARG A 2 -1.06 -23.66 35.25
C ARG A 2 -0.27 -23.40 33.95
N GLY A 3 1.05 -23.23 34.04
CA GLY A 3 1.94 -22.98 32.88
C GLY A 3 2.72 -24.19 32.36
N LEU A 4 2.57 -25.37 32.97
CA LEU A 4 3.38 -26.56 32.64
C LEU A 4 2.66 -27.63 31.82
N LEU A 5 1.36 -27.47 31.54
CA LEU A 5 0.57 -28.43 30.76
C LEU A 5 0.36 -28.04 29.28
N VAL A 6 0.76 -26.84 28.85
CA VAL A 6 0.64 -26.39 27.45
C VAL A 6 1.84 -26.84 26.60
N CYS A 7 3.00 -27.12 27.19
CA CYS A 7 4.18 -27.58 26.44
C CYS A 7 4.14 -29.07 26.04
N ALA A 8 3.26 -29.88 26.64
CA ALA A 8 3.21 -31.32 26.35
C ALA A 8 2.29 -31.69 25.17
N SER A 9 1.32 -30.85 24.77
CA SER A 9 0.41 -31.19 23.66
C SER A 9 0.93 -30.75 22.28
N VAL A 10 1.85 -29.79 22.20
CA VAL A 10 2.42 -29.32 20.92
C VAL A 10 3.44 -30.32 20.35
N GLY A 11 4.13 -31.08 21.21
CA GLY A 11 5.11 -32.09 20.79
C GLY A 11 4.50 -33.31 20.09
N CYS A 12 3.32 -33.76 20.52
CA CYS A 12 2.65 -34.93 19.91
C CYS A 12 2.01 -34.61 18.55
N SER A 13 1.53 -33.38 18.33
CA SER A 13 0.93 -32.97 17.05
C SER A 13 1.96 -32.81 15.92
N LEU A 14 3.18 -32.36 16.23
CA LEU A 14 4.26 -32.22 15.25
C LEU A 14 4.83 -33.57 14.78
N LEU A 15 4.81 -34.59 15.64
CA LEU A 15 5.26 -35.95 15.26
C LEU A 15 4.25 -36.64 14.33
N ILE A 16 2.94 -36.45 14.55
CA ILE A 16 1.87 -37.00 13.69
C ILE A 16 1.90 -36.35 12.30
N ILE A 17 2.14 -35.03 12.21
CA ILE A 17 2.27 -34.31 10.93
C ILE A 17 3.49 -34.81 10.15
N ARG A 18 4.64 -35.05 10.81
CA ARG A 18 5.84 -35.60 10.15
C ARG A 18 5.66 -37.02 9.63
N VAL A 19 4.90 -37.87 10.33
CA VAL A 19 4.61 -39.26 9.89
C VAL A 19 3.62 -39.29 8.73
N LEU A 20 2.61 -38.41 8.73
CA LEU A 20 1.64 -38.32 7.64
C LEU A 20 2.26 -37.73 6.35
N HIS A 21 3.16 -36.75 6.48
CA HIS A 21 3.87 -36.16 5.35
C HIS A 21 4.80 -37.16 4.64
N ARG A 22 5.51 -38.02 5.38
CA ARG A 22 6.36 -39.08 4.78
C ARG A 22 5.55 -40.17 4.06
N ARG A 23 4.34 -40.50 4.55
CA ARG A 23 3.46 -41.49 3.89
C ARG A 23 2.79 -40.95 2.62
N TRP A 24 2.61 -39.64 2.51
CA TRP A 24 1.97 -39.01 1.35
C TRP A 24 2.94 -38.88 0.16
N MET A 25 4.21 -38.56 0.42
CA MET A 25 5.27 -38.44 -0.60
C MET A 25 5.70 -39.76 -1.26
N GLN A 26 5.24 -40.92 -0.77
CA GLN A 26 5.63 -42.25 -1.28
C GLN A 26 4.58 -42.90 -2.19
N LYS A 27 3.46 -42.25 -2.49
CA LYS A 27 2.45 -42.80 -3.41
C LYS A 27 2.64 -42.23 -4.83
N PRO A 28 2.70 -43.07 -5.87
CA PRO A 28 2.67 -42.58 -7.25
C PRO A 28 1.32 -41.91 -7.54
N PRO A 29 1.29 -40.93 -8.47
CA PRO A 29 0.07 -40.20 -8.81
C PRO A 29 -0.99 -41.14 -9.41
N PRO A 30 -2.29 -40.89 -9.15
CA PRO A 30 -3.35 -41.65 -9.81
C PRO A 30 -3.35 -41.37 -11.33
N PRO A 31 -3.79 -42.34 -12.15
CA PRO A 31 -3.86 -42.14 -13.60
C PRO A 31 -4.84 -41.02 -13.97
N PRO A 32 -4.64 -40.35 -15.11
CA PRO A 32 -5.47 -39.24 -15.54
C PRO A 32 -6.94 -39.67 -15.77
N PRO A 33 -7.92 -38.79 -15.48
CA PRO A 33 -9.32 -39.10 -15.69
C PRO A 33 -9.66 -39.19 -17.18
N THR A 34 -10.52 -40.15 -17.53
CA THR A 34 -11.09 -40.30 -18.87
C THR A 34 -11.96 -39.08 -19.25
N PRO A 35 -11.93 -38.63 -20.52
CA PRO A 35 -12.72 -37.48 -20.95
C PRO A 35 -14.22 -37.80 -20.93
N PRO A 36 -15.10 -36.86 -20.55
CA PRO A 36 -16.54 -37.08 -20.52
C PRO A 36 -17.14 -37.09 -21.93
N VAL A 37 -18.10 -38.00 -22.14
CA VAL A 37 -18.97 -38.07 -23.33
C VAL A 37 -19.95 -36.89 -23.30
N PRO A 38 -20.21 -36.19 -24.43
CA PRO A 38 -21.10 -35.04 -24.42
C PRO A 38 -22.57 -35.48 -24.37
N ALA A 39 -23.32 -34.93 -23.41
CA ALA A 39 -24.78 -34.99 -23.36
C ALA A 39 -25.40 -33.80 -24.13
N PRO A 40 -26.59 -33.96 -24.73
CA PRO A 40 -27.12 -33.01 -25.71
C PRO A 40 -27.64 -31.70 -25.10
N ILE A 41 -27.54 -30.66 -25.90
CA ILE A 41 -27.98 -29.28 -25.66
C ILE A 41 -29.51 -29.23 -25.68
N SER A 42 -30.13 -28.65 -24.65
CA SER A 42 -31.51 -28.17 -24.69
C SER A 42 -31.75 -27.06 -23.66
N GLU A 43 -32.08 -25.90 -24.24
CA GLU A 43 -33.00 -24.83 -23.78
C GLU A 43 -32.59 -23.85 -22.66
N SER A 44 -32.95 -22.60 -22.96
CA SER A 44 -32.53 -21.31 -22.43
C SER A 44 -33.08 -20.98 -21.04
N PRO A 45 -32.40 -20.15 -20.22
CA PRO A 45 -33.00 -19.59 -19.01
C PRO A 45 -33.83 -18.31 -19.32
N PRO A 46 -34.95 -18.05 -18.59
CA PRO A 46 -35.74 -16.82 -18.70
C PRO A 46 -35.10 -15.65 -17.91
N PRO A 47 -35.56 -14.40 -18.09
CA PRO A 47 -34.85 -13.20 -17.62
C PRO A 47 -34.99 -12.97 -16.10
N PHE A 48 -33.98 -12.32 -15.53
CA PHE A 48 -33.94 -11.85 -14.15
C PHE A 48 -34.85 -10.61 -14.00
N GLU A 49 -35.83 -10.68 -13.10
CA GLU A 49 -36.52 -9.53 -12.54
C GLU A 49 -36.42 -9.53 -11.01
N ASP A 50 -36.27 -8.31 -10.47
CA ASP A 50 -36.19 -7.92 -9.08
C ASP A 50 -37.26 -8.56 -8.18
N GLN A 51 -36.87 -9.15 -7.04
CA GLN A 51 -37.61 -9.01 -5.77
C GLN A 51 -36.69 -9.14 -4.56
N ILE A 52 -36.33 -7.98 -3.99
CA ILE A 52 -36.01 -7.83 -2.59
C ILE A 52 -37.31 -8.00 -1.81
N SER A 53 -37.43 -9.05 -0.99
CA SER A 53 -38.29 -8.98 0.20
C SER A 53 -37.77 -9.91 1.31
N THR A 54 -37.73 -9.29 2.48
CA THR A 54 -37.51 -9.79 3.83
C THR A 54 -38.24 -11.10 4.15
N GLU A 55 -37.52 -12.09 4.68
CA GLU A 55 -37.93 -12.90 5.86
C GLU A 55 -36.83 -13.93 6.21
N PHE A 56 -36.09 -13.68 7.31
CA PHE A 56 -35.19 -14.68 7.90
C PHE A 56 -35.95 -15.45 8.99
N SER A 57 -36.36 -16.69 8.68
CA SER A 57 -36.77 -17.68 9.69
C SER A 57 -35.64 -18.69 9.90
N PHE A 58 -35.10 -18.75 11.12
CA PHE A 58 -34.05 -19.69 11.51
C PHE A 58 -34.68 -21.04 11.91
N ALA A 59 -34.42 -22.09 11.13
CA ALA A 59 -34.62 -23.47 11.56
C ALA A 59 -33.30 -24.05 12.09
N ALA A 60 -33.32 -24.51 13.33
CA ALA A 60 -32.18 -25.04 14.05
C ALA A 60 -31.76 -26.44 13.56
N GLY A 61 -30.47 -26.62 13.28
CA GLY A 61 -29.85 -27.92 12.99
C GLY A 61 -28.35 -27.88 13.28
N THR A 62 -27.91 -28.66 14.25
CA THR A 62 -26.60 -28.62 14.92
C THR A 62 -25.41 -29.05 14.07
N LYS A 63 -24.31 -28.27 14.07
CA LYS A 63 -22.93 -28.68 14.40
C LYS A 63 -21.94 -27.49 14.30
N SER A 64 -21.27 -27.21 15.43
CA SER A 64 -20.19 -26.23 15.66
C SER A 64 -20.36 -24.85 15.02
N ASP A 65 -21.11 -24.02 15.71
CA ASP A 65 -21.53 -22.69 15.32
C ASP A 65 -20.52 -21.60 15.73
N PRO A 66 -19.90 -20.83 14.81
CA PRO A 66 -19.06 -19.69 15.15
C PRO A 66 -19.86 -18.49 15.69
N THR A 67 -21.20 -18.57 15.72
CA THR A 67 -22.05 -17.40 15.99
C THR A 67 -22.22 -17.04 17.45
N ARG A 68 -21.85 -17.88 18.42
CA ARG A 68 -22.13 -17.57 19.84
C ARG A 68 -21.27 -16.42 20.39
N ALA A 69 -20.03 -16.29 19.91
CA ALA A 69 -19.13 -15.20 20.29
C ALA A 69 -19.51 -13.86 19.61
N THR A 70 -19.98 -13.92 18.36
CA THR A 70 -20.45 -12.74 17.61
C THR A 70 -21.84 -12.30 18.07
N GLN A 71 -22.79 -13.22 18.27
CA GLN A 71 -24.11 -12.91 18.86
C GLN A 71 -23.96 -12.27 20.25
N GLY A 72 -23.15 -12.83 21.15
CA GLY A 72 -22.91 -12.24 22.47
C GLY A 72 -22.23 -10.85 22.42
N ARG A 73 -21.54 -10.52 21.32
CA ARG A 73 -20.97 -9.19 21.05
C ARG A 73 -22.03 -8.23 20.52
N TRP A 74 -22.88 -8.69 19.61
CA TRP A 74 -24.02 -7.94 19.05
C TRP A 74 -25.13 -7.69 20.06
N SER A 75 -25.41 -8.63 20.98
CA SER A 75 -26.37 -8.44 22.08
C SER A 75 -25.87 -7.42 23.11
N ARG A 76 -24.58 -7.49 23.47
CA ARG A 76 -23.93 -6.48 24.34
C ARG A 76 -23.81 -5.13 23.65
N PHE A 77 -23.58 -5.11 22.34
CA PHE A 77 -23.61 -3.91 21.51
C PHE A 77 -25.02 -3.29 21.50
N ARG A 78 -26.06 -4.06 21.16
CA ARG A 78 -27.47 -3.62 21.21
C ARG A 78 -27.88 -3.12 22.59
N ALA A 79 -27.50 -3.79 23.67
CA ALA A 79 -27.79 -3.36 25.04
C ALA A 79 -27.02 -2.10 25.48
N ARG A 80 -25.82 -1.88 24.93
CA ARG A 80 -25.02 -0.65 25.15
C ARG A 80 -25.50 0.53 24.27
N VAL A 81 -26.34 0.22 23.29
CA VAL A 81 -26.86 1.12 22.26
C VAL A 81 -28.34 1.47 22.51
N SER A 82 -29.08 0.65 23.25
CA SER A 82 -30.47 0.94 23.68
C SER A 82 -30.56 1.95 24.83
N SER A 83 -29.45 2.34 25.44
CA SER A 83 -29.37 3.55 26.27
C SER A 83 -29.17 4.75 25.35
N GLU A 84 -29.90 5.85 25.54
CA GLU A 84 -29.73 7.13 24.84
C GLU A 84 -28.26 7.56 24.83
N ARG A 85 -27.52 7.15 23.79
CA ARG A 85 -26.10 7.45 23.68
C ARG A 85 -25.99 8.91 23.28
N ARG A 86 -25.46 9.73 24.18
CA ARG A 86 -25.21 11.15 23.92
C ARG A 86 -23.83 11.36 23.32
N LEU A 87 -23.72 12.35 22.44
CA LEU A 87 -22.47 12.75 21.80
C LEU A 87 -21.42 13.06 22.88
N LYS A 88 -20.20 12.56 22.67
CA LYS A 88 -19.05 12.90 23.52
C LYS A 88 -18.00 13.56 22.65
N ILE A 89 -17.59 14.76 23.04
CA ILE A 89 -16.49 15.48 22.41
C ILE A 89 -15.30 15.38 23.36
N SER A 90 -14.12 15.04 22.82
CA SER A 90 -12.90 14.99 23.63
C SER A 90 -12.53 16.40 24.11
N PRO A 91 -12.17 16.58 25.40
CA PRO A 91 -11.68 17.87 25.90
C PRO A 91 -10.51 18.44 25.10
N ALA A 92 -9.63 17.59 24.57
CA ALA A 92 -8.51 18.01 23.73
C ALA A 92 -8.96 18.64 22.41
N ILE A 93 -10.12 18.21 21.88
CA ILE A 93 -10.70 18.77 20.66
C ILE A 93 -11.34 20.13 20.98
N ILE A 94 -12.03 20.25 22.12
CA ILE A 94 -12.65 21.52 22.53
C ILE A 94 -11.56 22.59 22.68
N GLN A 95 -10.50 22.29 23.42
CA GLN A 95 -9.34 23.19 23.58
C GLN A 95 -8.72 23.58 22.23
N MET A 96 -8.67 22.65 21.28
CA MET A 96 -8.16 22.91 19.94
C MET A 96 -9.10 23.80 19.12
N LEU A 97 -10.41 23.58 19.17
CA LEU A 97 -11.39 24.43 18.48
C LEU A 97 -11.41 25.84 19.04
N GLU A 98 -11.33 25.98 20.36
CA GLU A 98 -11.17 27.27 21.04
C GLU A 98 -9.87 27.98 20.60
N ALA A 99 -8.76 27.24 20.41
CA ALA A 99 -7.53 27.80 19.87
C ALA A 99 -7.65 28.22 18.40
N CYS A 100 -8.44 27.53 17.58
CA CYS A 100 -8.72 27.93 16.20
C CYS A 100 -9.61 29.19 16.13
N GLU A 101 -10.60 29.34 17.01
CA GLU A 101 -11.44 30.55 17.09
C GLU A 101 -10.60 31.80 17.42
N VAL A 102 -9.59 31.68 18.30
CA VAL A 102 -8.66 32.77 18.61
C VAL A 102 -7.84 33.22 17.39
N ILE A 103 -7.45 32.28 16.52
CA ILE A 103 -6.71 32.60 15.28
C ILE A 103 -7.61 33.31 14.25
N GLU A 104 -8.89 32.94 14.16
CA GLU A 104 -9.86 33.62 13.28
C GLU A 104 -10.20 35.05 13.76
N GLU A 105 -10.12 35.33 15.08
CA GLU A 105 -10.40 36.67 15.66
C GLU A 105 -9.20 37.64 15.62
N GLU A 106 -7.95 37.16 15.63
CA GLU A 106 -6.75 38.02 15.61
C GLU A 106 -6.33 38.50 14.20
N GLY A 107 -7.03 38.06 13.16
CA GLY A 107 -6.84 38.53 11.79
C GLY A 107 -5.58 38.00 11.13
N GLU A 108 -5.58 36.73 10.73
CA GLU A 108 -4.60 36.20 9.78
C GLU A 108 -5.29 35.76 8.46
N ASP A 109 -4.61 36.15 7.38
CA ASP A 109 -4.96 36.24 5.96
C ASP A 109 -5.95 35.21 5.37
N SER A 110 -6.82 35.72 4.48
CA SER A 110 -7.63 34.99 3.49
C SER A 110 -6.87 33.86 2.78
N GLU A 111 -5.54 33.98 2.66
CA GLU A 111 -4.65 32.97 2.07
C GLU A 111 -4.59 31.66 2.87
N VAL A 112 -4.74 31.69 4.21
CA VAL A 112 -4.74 30.47 5.04
C VAL A 112 -6.03 29.67 4.83
N LEU A 113 -7.18 30.36 4.73
CA LEU A 113 -8.47 29.74 4.43
C LEU A 113 -8.57 29.26 2.97
N GLU A 114 -7.98 29.97 2.01
CA GLU A 114 -7.85 29.51 0.62
C GLU A 114 -6.92 28.29 0.51
N ALA A 115 -5.77 28.30 1.19
CA ALA A 115 -4.89 27.13 1.29
C ALA A 115 -5.58 25.95 1.98
N MET A 116 -6.47 26.20 2.94
CA MET A 116 -7.34 25.17 3.55
C MET A 116 -8.35 24.60 2.55
N ALA A 117 -8.97 25.41 1.70
CA ALA A 117 -9.89 24.94 0.67
C ALA A 117 -9.17 24.15 -0.44
N GLU A 118 -7.97 24.57 -0.83
CA GLU A 118 -7.12 23.88 -1.81
C GLU A 118 -6.62 22.52 -1.28
N ALA A 119 -6.22 22.44 -0.01
CA ALA A 119 -5.61 21.23 0.58
C ALA A 119 -6.53 20.00 0.67
N TRP A 120 -7.85 20.19 0.51
CA TRP A 120 -8.86 19.13 0.66
C TRP A 120 -9.69 18.85 -0.61
N HIS A 121 -9.42 19.58 -1.71
CA HIS A 121 -10.26 19.57 -2.92
C HIS A 121 -11.75 19.76 -2.59
N THR A 122 -12.05 20.73 -1.73
CA THR A 122 -13.38 20.91 -1.15
C THR A 122 -14.17 22.01 -1.84
N SER A 123 -15.49 21.83 -1.94
CA SER A 123 -16.38 22.87 -2.47
C SER A 123 -16.52 24.02 -1.45
N SER A 124 -16.95 25.20 -1.91
CA SER A 124 -17.31 26.32 -1.02
C SER A 124 -18.38 25.92 0.01
N ASP A 125 -19.31 25.04 -0.36
CA ASP A 125 -20.32 24.46 0.54
C ASP A 125 -19.68 23.62 1.65
N HIS A 126 -18.65 22.82 1.34
CA HIS A 126 -17.95 22.05 2.35
C HIS A 126 -17.24 22.93 3.38
N VAL A 127 -16.58 24.00 2.93
CA VAL A 127 -15.91 24.95 3.83
C VAL A 127 -16.93 25.63 4.76
N ALA A 128 -18.06 26.09 4.21
CA ALA A 128 -19.12 26.69 5.01
C ALA A 128 -19.71 25.72 6.04
N LYS A 129 -20.00 24.47 5.62
CA LYS A 129 -20.54 23.43 6.50
C LYS A 129 -19.57 22.98 7.57
N ALA A 130 -18.27 22.94 7.27
CA ALA A 130 -17.23 22.69 8.25
C ALA A 130 -17.15 23.81 9.31
N ALA A 131 -17.28 25.09 8.91
CA ALA A 131 -17.35 26.20 9.85
C ALA A 131 -18.60 26.13 10.75
N GLU A 132 -19.78 25.88 10.17
CA GLU A 132 -21.01 25.62 10.94
C GLU A 132 -20.85 24.45 11.91
N ALA A 133 -20.18 23.38 11.49
CA ALA A 133 -19.89 22.22 12.33
C ALA A 133 -18.98 22.57 13.50
N ARG A 134 -17.94 23.40 13.30
CA ARG A 134 -17.05 23.86 14.38
C ARG A 134 -17.83 24.65 15.44
N ALA A 135 -18.56 25.68 15.03
CA ALA A 135 -19.37 26.50 15.93
C ALA A 135 -20.37 25.64 16.73
N TRP A 136 -21.02 24.70 16.05
CA TRP A 136 -21.95 23.78 16.70
C TRP A 136 -21.28 22.84 17.72
N VAL A 137 -20.08 22.33 17.43
CA VAL A 137 -19.32 21.50 18.37
C VAL A 137 -18.93 22.32 19.61
N CYS A 138 -18.53 23.58 19.44
CA CYS A 138 -18.27 24.50 20.55
C CYS A 138 -19.53 24.73 21.40
N ASP A 139 -20.69 24.96 20.80
CA ASP A 139 -21.96 25.08 21.53
C ASP A 139 -22.30 23.84 22.34
N VAL A 140 -22.18 22.64 21.74
CA VAL A 140 -22.45 21.36 22.42
C VAL A 140 -21.53 21.16 23.62
N SER A 141 -20.28 21.62 23.54
CA SER A 141 -19.33 21.50 24.65
C SER A 141 -19.75 22.27 25.91
N ARG A 142 -20.59 23.30 25.74
CA ARG A 142 -21.11 24.17 26.81
C ARG A 142 -22.50 23.76 27.29
N MET A 143 -23.12 22.73 26.69
CA MET A 143 -24.46 22.27 27.04
C MET A 143 -24.48 21.47 28.34
N GLU A 144 -25.59 21.56 29.07
CA GLU A 144 -25.86 20.66 30.19
C GLU A 144 -25.99 19.21 29.70
N PRO A 145 -25.58 18.19 30.50
CA PRO A 145 -25.51 16.80 30.06
C PRO A 145 -26.81 16.22 29.46
N ASP A 146 -27.96 16.68 29.93
CA ASP A 146 -29.30 16.30 29.48
C ASP A 146 -29.73 16.99 28.17
N LYS A 147 -29.03 18.05 27.77
CA LYS A 147 -29.22 18.79 26.50
C LYS A 147 -28.26 18.34 25.39
N VAL A 148 -27.22 17.58 25.74
CA VAL A 148 -26.27 17.04 24.76
C VAL A 148 -26.99 16.13 23.75
N PRO A 149 -26.76 16.32 22.43
CA PRO A 149 -27.44 15.58 21.36
C PRO A 149 -27.35 14.05 21.52
N ILE A 150 -28.43 13.37 21.15
CA ILE A 150 -28.46 11.90 21.05
C ILE A 150 -27.89 11.49 19.69
N VAL A 151 -27.04 10.46 19.70
CA VAL A 151 -26.41 9.88 18.52
C VAL A 151 -27.41 8.97 17.80
N ALA A 152 -27.74 9.27 16.55
CA ALA A 152 -28.53 8.38 15.71
C ALA A 152 -27.75 7.09 15.42
N LEU A 153 -28.30 5.98 15.91
CA LEU A 153 -27.66 4.66 15.79
C LEU A 153 -27.52 4.23 14.32
N SER A 154 -28.51 4.52 13.48
CA SER A 154 -28.49 4.18 12.05
C SER A 154 -27.25 4.76 11.36
N HIS A 155 -26.99 6.07 11.55
CA HIS A 155 -25.84 6.77 10.98
C HIS A 155 -24.52 6.28 11.57
N TRP A 156 -24.49 6.02 12.88
CA TRP A 156 -23.32 5.46 13.56
C TRP A 156 -22.92 4.09 13.01
N VAL A 157 -23.90 3.19 12.85
CA VAL A 157 -23.68 1.85 12.28
C VAL A 157 -23.25 1.94 10.83
N ARG A 158 -23.83 2.84 10.03
CA ARG A 158 -23.42 3.07 8.63
C ARG A 158 -21.97 3.49 8.54
N TYR A 159 -21.50 4.43 9.37
CA TYR A 159 -20.09 4.80 9.42
C TYR A 159 -19.19 3.62 9.78
N ARG A 160 -19.57 2.83 10.80
CA ARG A 160 -18.78 1.66 11.20
C ARG A 160 -18.73 0.58 10.13
N ASP A 161 -19.85 0.27 9.50
CA ASP A 161 -19.91 -0.69 8.40
C ASP A 161 -19.09 -0.21 7.20
N PHE A 162 -19.13 1.09 6.89
CA PHE A 162 -18.25 1.68 5.88
C PHE A 162 -16.77 1.49 6.20
N VAL A 163 -16.34 1.86 7.42
CA VAL A 163 -14.94 1.69 7.85
C VAL A 163 -14.54 0.21 7.78
N ASP A 164 -15.35 -0.69 8.33
CA ASP A 164 -15.02 -2.11 8.38
C ASP A 164 -14.94 -2.75 6.97
N ARG A 165 -15.60 -2.17 5.95
CA ARG A 165 -15.58 -2.67 4.56
C ARG A 165 -14.54 -1.99 3.67
N SER A 166 -14.42 -0.67 3.76
CA SER A 166 -13.64 0.16 2.83
C SER A 166 -12.27 0.54 3.37
N ILE A 167 -12.14 0.68 4.68
CA ILE A 167 -10.91 1.12 5.34
C ILE A 167 -10.28 -0.07 6.04
N VAL A 168 -9.35 -0.75 5.38
CA VAL A 168 -8.63 -1.87 6.00
C VAL A 168 -7.37 -1.36 6.67
N GLY A 169 -7.20 -1.74 7.93
CA GLY A 169 -6.15 -1.24 8.78
C GLY A 169 -6.67 -1.17 10.21
N ARG A 170 -5.78 -1.20 11.21
CA ARG A 170 -6.17 -1.00 12.62
C ARG A 170 -5.64 0.32 13.18
N THR A 171 -5.11 1.20 12.34
CA THR A 171 -4.65 2.52 12.78
C THR A 171 -5.79 3.52 12.84
N ASP A 172 -5.55 4.58 13.60
CA ASP A 172 -6.48 5.69 13.72
C ASP A 172 -6.33 6.72 12.57
N LEU A 173 -5.51 6.47 11.53
CA LEU A 173 -5.21 7.44 10.47
C LEU A 173 -6.45 7.89 9.70
N TRP A 174 -7.29 6.96 9.28
CA TRP A 174 -8.58 7.29 8.64
C TRP A 174 -9.48 8.08 9.60
N HIS A 175 -9.52 7.69 10.86
CA HIS A 175 -10.36 8.35 11.86
C HIS A 175 -9.92 9.79 12.09
N VAL A 176 -8.61 10.02 12.22
CA VAL A 176 -8.01 11.35 12.30
C VAL A 176 -8.28 12.14 11.03
N PHE A 177 -8.11 11.55 9.84
CA PHE A 177 -8.42 12.20 8.57
C PHE A 177 -9.89 12.61 8.45
N ALA A 178 -10.82 11.68 8.71
CA ALA A 178 -12.25 11.91 8.63
C ALA A 178 -12.66 13.00 9.62
N TYR A 179 -12.08 13.00 10.83
CA TYR A 179 -12.31 14.02 11.83
C TYR A 179 -11.85 15.41 11.37
N ARG A 180 -10.62 15.52 10.84
CA ARG A 180 -10.11 16.78 10.27
C ARG A 180 -11.02 17.29 9.15
N ARG A 181 -11.43 16.39 8.25
CA ARG A 181 -12.31 16.73 7.13
C ARG A 181 -13.68 17.20 7.60
N LEU A 182 -14.27 16.59 8.63
CA LEU A 182 -15.56 17.01 9.17
C LEU A 182 -15.55 18.45 9.70
N LEU A 183 -14.43 18.86 10.29
CA LEU A 183 -14.30 20.16 10.95
C LEU A 183 -13.47 21.18 10.14
N GLY A 184 -13.00 20.79 8.95
CA GLY A 184 -12.15 21.63 8.10
C GLY A 184 -10.81 21.99 8.75
N LEU A 185 -10.21 21.08 9.53
CA LEU A 185 -8.97 21.35 10.25
C LEU A 185 -7.72 21.13 9.37
N PRO A 186 -6.69 21.99 9.46
CA PRO A 186 -5.41 21.81 8.76
C PRO A 186 -4.69 20.49 9.10
N LYS A 187 -3.94 19.96 8.13
CA LYS A 187 -3.14 18.73 8.28
C LYS A 187 -2.03 18.87 9.34
N SER A 188 -1.53 20.09 9.56
CA SER A 188 -0.48 20.43 10.52
C SER A 188 -0.88 20.24 11.98
N PHE A 189 -2.18 20.18 12.31
CA PHE A 189 -2.63 20.01 13.69
C PHE A 189 -2.44 18.58 14.18
N GLY A 190 -1.65 18.40 15.25
CA GLY A 190 -1.43 17.11 15.91
C GLY A 190 -2.68 16.58 16.61
N LEU A 191 -3.40 15.68 15.94
CA LEU A 191 -4.53 14.96 16.53
C LEU A 191 -4.07 13.59 17.00
N HIS A 192 -4.14 13.35 18.31
CA HIS A 192 -3.78 12.08 18.92
C HIS A 192 -4.95 11.53 19.75
N GLY A 193 -5.09 10.20 19.76
CA GLY A 193 -6.09 9.53 20.59
C GLY A 193 -7.55 9.65 20.10
N ILE A 194 -7.77 10.08 18.85
CA ILE A 194 -9.09 10.07 18.22
C ILE A 194 -9.46 8.64 17.88
N ARG A 195 -10.47 8.07 18.56
CA ARG A 195 -10.92 6.71 18.28
C ARG A 195 -12.03 6.73 17.25
N GLY A 196 -12.17 5.66 16.48
CA GLY A 196 -13.26 5.53 15.51
C GLY A 196 -14.67 5.66 16.10
N GLY A 197 -14.84 5.36 17.39
CA GLY A 197 -16.11 5.59 18.09
C GLY A 197 -16.46 7.06 18.30
N ASP A 198 -15.45 7.91 18.48
CA ASP A 198 -15.60 9.35 18.68
C ASP A 198 -15.98 10.03 17.34
N VAL A 199 -15.33 9.61 16.24
CA VAL A 199 -15.69 10.06 14.88
C VAL A 199 -17.10 9.63 14.49
N ALA A 200 -17.47 8.38 14.82
CA ALA A 200 -18.78 7.83 14.52
C ALA A 200 -19.92 8.57 15.26
N ASP A 201 -19.67 9.06 16.48
CA ASP A 201 -20.63 9.87 17.22
C ASP A 201 -20.79 11.25 16.56
N LEU A 202 -19.68 11.91 16.25
CA LEU A 202 -19.70 13.23 15.63
C LEU A 202 -20.39 13.20 14.25
N ILE A 203 -19.99 12.29 13.36
CA ILE A 203 -20.54 12.21 12.01
C ILE A 203 -22.04 11.92 12.03
N SER A 204 -22.51 11.11 12.98
CA SER A 204 -23.93 10.79 13.14
C SER A 204 -24.75 12.05 13.47
N CYS A 205 -24.30 12.85 14.44
CA CYS A 205 -25.01 14.08 14.80
C CYS A 205 -24.90 15.17 13.72
N LEU A 206 -23.76 15.28 13.02
CA LEU A 206 -23.61 16.22 11.90
C LEU A 206 -24.48 15.82 10.70
N ALA A 207 -24.64 14.52 10.43
CA ALA A 207 -25.55 14.01 9.40
C ALA A 207 -26.99 14.40 9.69
N ASP A 208 -27.48 14.14 10.92
CA ASP A 208 -28.85 14.50 11.34
C ASP A 208 -29.14 16.00 11.19
N ARG A 209 -28.12 16.83 11.39
CA ARG A 209 -28.19 18.28 11.28
C ARG A 209 -27.96 18.81 9.87
N ARG A 210 -27.71 17.94 8.89
CA ARG A 210 -27.37 18.31 7.50
C ARG A 210 -26.15 19.25 7.45
N LEU A 211 -25.16 18.98 8.30
CA LEU A 211 -23.88 19.68 8.37
C LEU A 211 -22.74 18.91 7.69
N LEU A 212 -23.05 17.84 6.94
CA LEU A 212 -22.10 17.20 6.06
C LEU A 212 -22.06 17.97 4.74
N GLY A 213 -21.01 18.77 4.54
CA GLY A 213 -20.89 19.59 3.33
C GLY A 213 -20.69 18.77 2.06
N ARG A 214 -21.23 19.28 0.95
CA ARG A 214 -21.16 18.67 -0.39
C ARG A 214 -19.73 18.65 -0.87
N THR A 215 -19.36 17.55 -1.50
CA THR A 215 -18.03 17.33 -2.03
C THR A 215 -18.11 17.12 -3.53
N GLN A 216 -17.32 17.87 -4.30
CA GLN A 216 -17.01 17.45 -5.66
C GLN A 216 -16.11 16.22 -5.55
N LEU A 217 -16.55 15.08 -6.09
CA LEU A 217 -15.62 13.97 -6.32
C LEU A 217 -14.52 14.49 -7.25
N PRO A 218 -13.23 14.19 -6.99
CA PRO A 218 -12.19 14.51 -7.95
C PRO A 218 -12.57 13.87 -9.29
N ARG A 219 -12.89 14.70 -10.29
CA ARG A 219 -13.25 14.21 -11.62
C ARG A 219 -12.03 13.50 -12.21
N PRO A 220 -12.18 12.30 -12.79
CA PRO A 220 -11.21 11.85 -13.77
C PRO A 220 -11.18 12.89 -14.89
N ALA A 221 -9.97 13.26 -15.33
CA ALA A 221 -9.76 14.36 -16.28
C ALA A 221 -10.41 14.12 -17.67
N THR A 222 -10.99 12.94 -17.90
CA THR A 222 -11.65 12.52 -19.14
C THR A 222 -13.16 12.82 -19.25
N ALA A 223 -13.80 13.50 -18.28
CA ALA A 223 -15.23 13.81 -18.37
C ALA A 223 -15.50 15.13 -19.12
N GLU A 224 -15.37 15.13 -20.46
CA GLU A 224 -15.83 16.21 -21.35
C GLU A 224 -17.36 16.23 -21.49
N HIS A 225 -18.10 16.53 -20.41
CA HIS A 225 -19.48 17.00 -20.56
C HIS A 225 -19.78 18.13 -19.58
N PRO A 226 -20.17 19.32 -20.06
CA PRO A 226 -20.65 20.38 -19.20
C PRO A 226 -22.02 19.96 -18.65
N VAL A 227 -22.09 19.67 -17.35
CA VAL A 227 -23.36 19.63 -16.64
C VAL A 227 -23.78 21.08 -16.49
N THR A 228 -24.89 21.46 -17.11
CA THR A 228 -25.46 22.80 -17.00
C THR A 228 -25.73 23.13 -15.53
N GLU A 229 -25.39 24.36 -15.12
CA GLU A 229 -25.63 24.90 -13.75
C GLU A 229 -27.07 24.72 -13.26
N GLN A 230 -28.03 24.51 -14.17
CA GLN A 230 -29.44 24.26 -13.84
C GLN A 230 -29.71 22.89 -13.17
N ALA A 231 -28.79 21.91 -13.24
CA ALA A 231 -28.90 20.67 -12.48
C ALA A 231 -28.41 20.79 -11.02
N SER A 232 -27.70 21.88 -10.67
CA SER A 232 -27.08 22.07 -9.35
C SER A 232 -28.07 22.51 -8.25
N ASN A 233 -29.24 23.01 -8.64
CA ASN A 233 -30.27 23.54 -7.73
C ASN A 233 -31.38 22.54 -7.36
N ALA A 234 -31.31 21.28 -7.80
CA ALA A 234 -32.38 20.29 -7.58
C ALA A 234 -32.11 19.25 -6.47
N VAL A 235 -31.03 19.38 -5.68
CA VAL A 235 -30.59 18.35 -4.71
C VAL A 235 -30.69 18.83 -3.24
N GLU A 236 -31.79 19.47 -2.86
CA GLU A 236 -32.14 19.62 -1.42
C GLU A 236 -32.90 18.38 -0.86
N ALA A 237 -33.27 17.45 -1.74
CA ALA A 237 -34.22 16.36 -1.47
C ALA A 237 -33.60 14.97 -1.23
N GLY A 238 -32.28 14.87 -1.02
CA GLY A 238 -31.66 13.60 -0.60
C GLY A 238 -31.97 13.27 0.87
N SER A 239 -32.10 11.99 1.20
CA SER A 239 -32.17 11.53 2.59
C SER A 239 -30.85 11.80 3.33
N VAL A 240 -30.89 11.90 4.66
CA VAL A 240 -29.66 12.05 5.50
C VAL A 240 -28.70 10.90 5.25
N GLU A 241 -29.22 9.71 4.94
CA GLU A 241 -28.44 8.51 4.70
C GLU A 241 -27.68 8.57 3.38
N GLU A 242 -28.30 9.09 2.31
CA GLU A 242 -27.63 9.32 1.03
C GLU A 242 -26.52 10.37 1.16
N ALA A 243 -26.80 11.48 1.85
CA ALA A 243 -25.80 12.52 2.12
C ALA A 243 -24.60 11.99 2.90
N LEU A 244 -24.83 11.14 3.91
CA LEU A 244 -23.77 10.47 4.65
C LEU A 244 -22.95 9.54 3.75
N GLN A 245 -23.61 8.75 2.91
CA GLN A 245 -22.93 7.81 2.02
C GLN A 245 -22.07 8.52 0.97
N ASP A 246 -22.57 9.62 0.41
CA ASP A 246 -21.82 10.42 -0.56
C ASP A 246 -20.64 11.13 0.09
N TRP A 247 -20.81 11.67 1.30
CA TRP A 247 -19.70 12.24 2.07
C TRP A 247 -18.62 11.18 2.34
N LEU A 248 -18.99 9.95 2.72
CA LEU A 248 -18.04 8.87 3.00
C LEU A 248 -17.24 8.47 1.77
N ARG A 249 -17.90 8.31 0.62
CA ARG A 249 -17.22 8.00 -0.66
C ARG A 249 -16.23 9.09 -1.05
N ALA A 250 -16.63 10.35 -0.90
CA ALA A 250 -15.75 11.47 -1.22
C ALA A 250 -14.59 11.62 -0.23
N ALA A 251 -14.82 11.35 1.05
CA ALA A 251 -13.77 11.32 2.05
C ALA A 251 -12.76 10.20 1.75
N GLU A 252 -13.22 9.02 1.33
CA GLU A 252 -12.34 7.92 0.92
C GLU A 252 -11.55 8.25 -0.34
N ALA A 253 -12.18 8.87 -1.34
CA ALA A 253 -11.49 9.33 -2.54
C ALA A 253 -10.37 10.32 -2.17
N ALA A 254 -10.67 11.34 -1.35
CA ALA A 254 -9.70 12.31 -0.89
C ALA A 254 -8.60 11.69 0.00
N TYR A 255 -8.94 10.70 0.83
CA TYR A 255 -7.96 9.97 1.64
C TYR A 255 -6.99 9.19 0.76
N ASN A 256 -7.48 8.61 -0.33
CA ASN A 256 -6.69 7.80 -1.25
C ASN A 256 -6.01 8.61 -2.37
N ASP A 257 -6.27 9.92 -2.49
CA ASP A 257 -5.85 10.75 -3.63
C ASP A 257 -4.34 10.71 -3.87
N ARG A 258 -3.53 10.67 -2.79
CA ARG A 258 -2.06 10.56 -2.90
C ARG A 258 -1.58 9.30 -3.62
N PHE A 259 -2.42 8.27 -3.73
CA PHE A 259 -2.12 7.03 -4.46
C PHE A 259 -2.65 7.05 -5.89
N LEU A 260 -3.39 8.08 -6.30
CA LEU A 260 -3.98 8.23 -7.63
C LEU A 260 -3.34 9.41 -8.39
N MET A 261 -2.05 9.67 -8.11
CA MET A 261 -1.32 10.82 -8.67
C MET A 261 -0.88 10.60 -10.12
N ALA A 262 -0.76 9.34 -10.56
CA ALA A 262 -0.52 8.98 -11.94
C ALA A 262 -1.85 8.95 -12.71
N VAL A 263 -2.06 9.92 -13.60
CA VAL A 263 -3.30 10.11 -14.37
C VAL A 263 -2.95 10.61 -15.76
N GLU A 264 -3.61 10.07 -16.78
CA GLU A 264 -3.37 10.43 -18.19
C GLU A 264 -1.90 10.30 -18.60
N ARG A 265 -1.23 9.26 -18.12
CA ARG A 265 0.17 8.94 -18.37
C ARG A 265 1.16 9.99 -17.84
N HIS A 266 0.72 10.82 -16.90
CA HIS A 266 1.52 11.84 -16.23
C HIS A 266 1.38 11.74 -14.71
N TYR A 267 2.42 12.16 -13.98
CA TYR A 267 2.36 12.26 -12.53
C TYR A 267 2.05 13.71 -12.09
N ARG A 268 0.96 13.90 -11.35
CA ARG A 268 0.54 15.21 -10.83
C ARG A 268 1.58 15.79 -9.87
N GLY A 269 1.91 17.08 -10.02
CA GLY A 269 2.90 17.78 -9.20
C GLY A 269 4.37 17.53 -9.56
N LEU A 270 4.65 16.65 -10.53
CA LEU A 270 5.99 16.38 -11.07
C LEU A 270 6.02 16.67 -12.59
N THR A 271 5.60 17.88 -12.95
CA THR A 271 5.38 18.29 -14.34
C THR A 271 6.63 18.89 -14.99
N VAL A 272 6.68 18.93 -16.32
CA VAL A 272 7.77 19.62 -17.05
C VAL A 272 7.87 21.11 -16.70
N LYS A 273 6.74 21.76 -16.40
CA LYS A 273 6.69 23.19 -16.06
C LYS A 273 7.36 23.46 -14.72
N GLU A 274 7.10 22.62 -13.73
CA GLU A 274 7.60 22.78 -12.36
C GLU A 274 9.01 22.20 -12.21
N GLU A 275 9.24 21.05 -12.82
CA GLU A 275 10.37 20.17 -12.53
C GLU A 275 11.26 19.90 -13.75
N GLY A 276 10.94 20.43 -14.94
CA GLY A 276 11.70 20.16 -16.17
C GLY A 276 13.05 20.86 -16.27
N ARG A 277 13.38 21.78 -15.35
CA ARG A 277 14.67 22.48 -15.32
C ARG A 277 15.56 21.91 -14.23
N TRP A 278 16.85 21.78 -14.55
CA TRP A 278 17.88 21.46 -13.56
C TRP A 278 17.94 22.56 -12.49
N LYS A 279 17.80 22.18 -11.22
CA LYS A 279 17.85 23.09 -10.05
C LYS A 279 19.01 22.77 -9.10
N GLY A 280 19.87 21.84 -9.48
CA GLY A 280 20.92 21.30 -8.62
C GLY A 280 20.68 19.85 -8.21
N GLU A 281 21.64 19.33 -7.47
CA GLU A 281 21.64 17.96 -6.98
C GLU A 281 20.43 17.66 -6.09
N TYR A 282 19.89 16.45 -6.20
CA TYR A 282 18.86 15.96 -5.29
C TYR A 282 18.97 14.45 -5.10
N TYR A 283 18.18 13.95 -4.15
CA TYR A 283 18.10 12.54 -3.82
C TYR A 283 16.67 12.03 -3.97
N PHE A 284 16.53 10.77 -4.36
CA PHE A 284 15.27 10.04 -4.22
C PHE A 284 15.52 8.65 -3.64
N VAL A 285 14.47 8.05 -3.08
CA VAL A 285 14.53 6.70 -2.52
C VAL A 285 13.68 5.75 -3.37
N GLN A 286 14.16 4.54 -3.56
CA GLN A 286 13.41 3.43 -4.15
C GLN A 286 13.24 2.32 -3.10
N LEU A 287 12.00 1.90 -2.93
CA LEU A 287 11.61 0.63 -2.31
C LEU A 287 11.19 -0.34 -3.42
N ALA A 288 11.40 -1.63 -3.20
CA ALA A 288 10.92 -2.68 -4.08
C ALA A 288 10.26 -3.78 -3.24
N ASP A 289 9.31 -4.49 -3.85
CA ASP A 289 8.69 -5.71 -3.33
C ASP A 289 8.29 -5.64 -1.84
N PRO A 290 7.47 -4.66 -1.38
CA PRO A 290 6.90 -4.74 -0.04
C PRO A 290 6.17 -6.07 0.20
N GLN A 291 5.50 -6.54 -0.86
CA GLN A 291 4.85 -7.84 -1.02
C GLN A 291 4.21 -8.40 0.25
N VAL A 292 3.35 -7.59 0.86
CA VAL A 292 2.73 -7.93 2.14
C VAL A 292 1.93 -9.23 2.02
N GLY A 293 2.34 -10.27 2.75
CA GLY A 293 1.70 -11.59 2.75
C GLY A 293 2.55 -12.70 2.15
N MET A 294 3.73 -12.38 1.61
CA MET A 294 4.66 -13.36 1.05
C MET A 294 5.12 -14.39 2.09
N LEU A 295 5.59 -13.93 3.26
CA LEU A 295 6.27 -14.75 4.26
C LEU A 295 5.37 -15.86 4.81
N HIS A 296 4.10 -15.51 5.08
CA HIS A 296 3.13 -16.41 5.70
C HIS A 296 2.03 -16.87 4.74
N TYR A 297 2.28 -16.78 3.42
CA TYR A 297 1.37 -17.23 2.38
C TYR A 297 -0.06 -16.68 2.58
N ASP A 298 -0.16 -15.36 2.64
CA ASP A 298 -1.39 -14.58 2.78
C ASP A 298 -2.18 -14.77 4.09
N ARG A 299 -1.68 -15.57 5.05
CA ARG A 299 -2.35 -15.78 6.34
C ARG A 299 -2.25 -14.56 7.25
N GLU A 300 -1.07 -13.95 7.27
CA GLU A 300 -0.74 -12.70 7.96
C GLU A 300 0.46 -12.05 7.27
N TRP A 301 0.75 -10.79 7.60
CA TRP A 301 1.79 -9.98 6.95
C TRP A 301 2.38 -8.94 7.90
N ASN A 302 2.46 -9.28 9.20
CA ASN A 302 2.88 -8.32 10.23
C ASN A 302 4.37 -7.97 10.09
N GLU A 303 5.19 -8.94 9.72
CA GLU A 303 6.64 -8.79 9.56
C GLU A 303 6.97 -7.90 8.37
N GLU A 304 6.40 -8.19 7.19
CA GLU A 304 6.59 -7.34 6.00
C GLU A 304 6.06 -5.93 6.24
N LEU A 305 4.90 -5.79 6.90
CA LEU A 305 4.34 -4.48 7.25
C LEU A 305 5.22 -3.72 8.26
N THR A 306 5.86 -4.43 9.20
CA THR A 306 6.81 -3.83 10.15
C THR A 306 8.05 -3.32 9.42
N MET A 307 8.58 -4.07 8.46
CA MET A 307 9.72 -3.64 7.64
C MET A 307 9.36 -2.46 6.75
N LEU A 308 8.18 -2.49 6.11
CA LEU A 308 7.69 -1.36 5.32
C LEU A 308 7.54 -0.10 6.17
N ARG A 309 6.96 -0.19 7.38
CA ARG A 309 6.85 0.97 8.29
C ARG A 309 8.21 1.49 8.75
N LEU A 310 9.17 0.59 9.00
CA LEU A 310 10.54 1.01 9.30
C LEU A 310 11.18 1.72 8.08
N ALA A 311 10.96 1.22 6.87
CA ALA A 311 11.40 1.89 5.64
C ALA A 311 10.76 3.28 5.49
N VAL A 312 9.45 3.41 5.74
CA VAL A 312 8.74 4.70 5.75
C VAL A 312 9.33 5.66 6.80
N HIS A 313 9.62 5.17 8.00
CA HIS A 313 10.28 5.97 9.03
C HIS A 313 11.66 6.49 8.56
N LYS A 314 12.45 5.64 7.91
CA LYS A 314 13.74 6.04 7.32
C LYS A 314 13.57 7.03 6.17
N VAL A 315 12.58 6.83 5.30
CA VAL A 315 12.25 7.76 4.21
C VAL A 315 11.91 9.15 4.76
N ASN A 316 11.06 9.22 5.79
CA ASN A 316 10.69 10.49 6.41
C ASN A 316 11.90 11.19 7.05
N ALA A 317 12.81 10.44 7.68
CA ALA A 317 14.03 11.00 8.26
C ALA A 317 14.98 11.55 7.17
N LEU A 318 15.11 10.85 6.04
CA LEU A 318 15.95 11.28 4.93
C LEU A 318 15.32 12.42 4.10
N HIS A 319 13.99 12.54 4.11
CA HIS A 319 13.22 13.55 3.39
C HIS A 319 13.60 13.70 1.89
N PRO A 320 13.59 12.61 1.09
CA PRO A 320 13.95 12.65 -0.33
C PRO A 320 12.99 13.50 -1.17
N ARG A 321 13.42 13.88 -2.39
CA ARG A 321 12.57 14.62 -3.34
C ARG A 321 11.30 13.87 -3.71
N PHE A 322 11.38 12.54 -3.78
CA PHE A 322 10.25 11.63 -3.93
C PHE A 322 10.65 10.20 -3.51
N LEU A 323 9.64 9.37 -3.29
CA LEU A 323 9.75 7.94 -3.05
C LEU A 323 9.18 7.17 -4.24
N VAL A 324 9.91 6.17 -4.76
CA VAL A 324 9.39 5.18 -5.72
C VAL A 324 9.17 3.85 -5.02
N VAL A 325 8.07 3.16 -5.31
CA VAL A 325 7.84 1.77 -4.92
C VAL A 325 7.66 0.91 -6.17
N SER A 326 8.65 0.08 -6.47
CA SER A 326 8.74 -0.70 -7.71
C SER A 326 8.05 -2.05 -7.60
N GLY A 327 6.72 -2.05 -7.66
CA GLY A 327 5.89 -3.26 -7.84
C GLY A 327 5.86 -4.24 -6.67
N ASP A 328 5.04 -5.26 -6.86
CA ASP A 328 4.64 -6.27 -5.87
C ASP A 328 4.28 -5.62 -4.55
N LEU A 329 3.34 -4.68 -4.61
CA LEU A 329 2.84 -3.96 -3.44
C LEU A 329 2.14 -4.93 -2.48
N ILE A 330 1.37 -5.87 -3.04
CA ILE A 330 0.67 -6.94 -2.33
C ILE A 330 1.20 -8.31 -2.76
N ASN A 331 0.90 -9.37 -2.00
CA ASN A 331 1.23 -10.74 -2.40
C ASN A 331 0.07 -11.49 -3.06
N ALA A 332 -1.16 -11.21 -2.65
CA ALA A 332 -2.33 -11.93 -3.14
C ALA A 332 -2.64 -11.49 -4.58
N PHE A 333 -2.48 -12.42 -5.52
CA PHE A 333 -2.79 -12.18 -6.93
C PHE A 333 -4.22 -11.64 -7.12
N PRO A 334 -4.44 -10.78 -8.12
CA PRO A 334 -5.73 -10.17 -8.38
C PRO A 334 -6.73 -11.13 -9.04
N THR A 335 -6.27 -12.29 -9.53
CA THR A 335 -7.08 -13.27 -10.29
C THR A 335 -7.96 -14.16 -9.39
N LYS A 336 -9.02 -14.70 -10.00
CA LYS A 336 -9.84 -15.77 -9.41
C LYS A 336 -9.19 -17.14 -9.57
N ASP A 337 -8.22 -17.28 -10.48
CA ASP A 337 -7.58 -18.57 -10.76
C ASP A 337 -6.62 -18.95 -9.63
N PRO A 338 -6.92 -20.01 -8.85
CA PRO A 338 -6.02 -20.48 -7.81
C PRO A 338 -4.70 -21.05 -8.37
N GLN A 339 -4.63 -21.39 -9.67
CA GLN A 339 -3.43 -21.94 -10.32
C GLN A 339 -2.32 -20.92 -10.52
N GLU A 340 -2.63 -19.61 -10.56
CA GLU A 340 -1.59 -18.58 -10.61
C GLU A 340 -0.82 -18.44 -9.29
N ARG A 341 -1.29 -19.09 -8.21
CA ARG A 341 -0.50 -19.21 -6.98
C ARG A 341 0.63 -20.21 -7.23
N LEU A 342 1.88 -19.78 -7.06
CA LEU A 342 3.03 -20.70 -6.96
C LEU A 342 2.83 -21.76 -5.85
N PHE A 343 1.97 -21.48 -4.85
CA PHE A 343 1.65 -22.40 -3.76
C PHE A 343 0.13 -22.54 -3.56
N PRO A 344 -0.52 -23.58 -4.15
CA PRO A 344 -1.95 -23.81 -3.96
C PRO A 344 -2.25 -24.16 -2.50
N THR A 345 -3.19 -23.43 -1.90
CA THR A 345 -3.58 -23.61 -0.49
C THR A 345 -5.10 -23.74 -0.37
N PRO A 346 -5.63 -24.94 -0.02
CA PRO A 346 -7.07 -25.23 -0.07
C PRO A 346 -7.91 -24.63 1.08
N PHE A 347 -7.30 -23.90 2.02
CA PHE A 347 -7.99 -23.38 3.22
C PHE A 347 -7.95 -21.85 3.37
N LEU A 348 -7.41 -21.12 2.38
CA LEU A 348 -7.35 -19.66 2.45
C LEU A 348 -8.62 -19.00 1.88
N PRO A 349 -9.04 -17.83 2.40
CA PRO A 349 -10.11 -17.04 1.80
C PRO A 349 -9.84 -16.72 0.33
N PRO A 350 -10.91 -16.38 -0.44
CA PRO A 350 -10.77 -16.04 -1.86
C PRO A 350 -9.69 -14.97 -2.06
N PRO A 351 -8.81 -15.12 -3.09
CA PRO A 351 -7.69 -14.20 -3.34
C PRO A 351 -8.13 -12.73 -3.32
N LEU A 352 -9.31 -12.42 -3.87
CA LEU A 352 -9.81 -11.05 -3.97
C LEU A 352 -10.04 -10.38 -2.61
N HIS A 353 -10.53 -11.12 -1.59
CA HIS A 353 -10.71 -10.57 -0.24
C HIS A 353 -9.38 -10.34 0.46
N VAL A 354 -8.40 -11.23 0.25
CA VAL A 354 -7.04 -11.06 0.78
C VAL A 354 -6.37 -9.85 0.14
N ALA A 355 -6.41 -9.76 -1.20
CA ALA A 355 -5.84 -8.65 -1.95
C ALA A 355 -6.40 -7.31 -1.49
N ALA A 356 -7.72 -7.19 -1.29
CA ALA A 356 -8.31 -5.96 -0.76
C ALA A 356 -7.75 -5.58 0.63
N ARG A 357 -7.55 -6.57 1.51
CA ARG A 357 -6.98 -6.33 2.85
C ARG A 357 -5.50 -5.97 2.82
N GLN A 358 -4.73 -6.57 1.92
CA GLN A 358 -3.33 -6.24 1.69
C GLN A 358 -3.18 -4.84 1.09
N VAL A 359 -3.98 -4.49 0.07
CA VAL A 359 -4.01 -3.15 -0.55
C VAL A 359 -4.22 -2.07 0.50
N ALA A 360 -5.20 -2.24 1.38
CA ALA A 360 -5.46 -1.22 2.38
C ALA A 360 -4.44 -1.23 3.53
N SER A 361 -3.80 -2.36 3.85
CA SER A 361 -2.64 -2.39 4.76
C SER A 361 -1.43 -1.63 4.20
N ILE A 362 -1.12 -1.80 2.91
CA ILE A 362 0.01 -1.06 2.30
C ILE A 362 -0.31 0.43 2.16
N LYS A 363 -1.54 0.79 1.77
CA LYS A 363 -1.97 2.19 1.76
C LYS A 363 -1.88 2.82 3.15
N GLU A 364 -2.25 2.10 4.19
CA GLU A 364 -2.13 2.57 5.58
C GLU A 364 -0.66 2.86 5.94
N ALA A 365 0.27 1.94 5.68
CA ALA A 365 1.69 2.16 5.97
C ALA A 365 2.29 3.30 5.12
N LEU A 366 1.95 3.36 3.82
CA LEU A 366 2.43 4.44 2.94
C LEU A 366 1.78 5.79 3.23
N MET A 367 0.62 5.82 3.92
CA MET A 367 0.02 7.06 4.40
C MET A 367 0.88 7.74 5.47
N GLU A 368 1.72 6.97 6.18
CA GLU A 368 2.67 7.48 7.18
C GLU A 368 3.88 8.19 6.55
N VAL A 369 4.09 8.08 5.22
CA VAL A 369 5.09 8.88 4.50
C VAL A 369 4.69 10.35 4.58
N ASP A 370 5.65 11.22 4.89
CA ASP A 370 5.45 12.67 4.98
C ASP A 370 4.65 13.18 3.77
N PRO A 371 3.56 13.93 3.98
CA PRO A 371 2.71 14.39 2.87
C PRO A 371 3.41 15.23 1.81
N SER A 372 4.56 15.85 2.14
CA SER A 372 5.37 16.63 1.20
C SER A 372 6.22 15.77 0.27
N ILE A 373 6.40 14.48 0.57
CA ILE A 373 7.16 13.53 -0.26
C ILE A 373 6.19 12.84 -1.23
N PRO A 374 6.30 13.08 -2.55
CA PRO A 374 5.52 12.36 -3.54
C PRO A 374 5.82 10.85 -3.51
N VAL A 375 4.79 10.02 -3.63
CA VAL A 375 4.90 8.55 -3.65
C VAL A 375 4.53 8.06 -5.05
N VAL A 376 5.52 7.55 -5.77
CA VAL A 376 5.41 7.02 -7.13
C VAL A 376 5.27 5.51 -7.06
N LEU A 377 4.15 4.98 -7.57
CA LEU A 377 3.82 3.55 -7.50
C LEU A 377 3.85 2.91 -8.88
N GLN A 378 4.32 1.67 -8.94
CA GLN A 378 4.33 0.85 -10.15
C GLN A 378 3.74 -0.53 -9.86
N PRO A 379 3.09 -1.18 -10.83
CA PRO A 379 2.60 -2.55 -10.64
C PRO A 379 3.74 -3.57 -10.78
N GLY A 380 3.66 -4.64 -10.00
CA GLY A 380 4.34 -5.91 -10.23
C GLY A 380 3.40 -7.05 -10.60
N ASN A 381 3.91 -8.27 -10.81
CA ASN A 381 3.07 -9.44 -11.14
C ASN A 381 2.04 -9.73 -10.06
N HIS A 382 2.35 -9.53 -8.79
CA HIS A 382 1.39 -9.80 -7.73
C HIS A 382 0.26 -8.76 -7.68
N ASP A 383 0.45 -7.59 -8.30
CA ASP A 383 -0.56 -6.53 -8.36
C ASP A 383 -1.53 -6.68 -9.53
N ILE A 384 -1.05 -7.18 -10.68
CA ILE A 384 -1.83 -7.27 -11.94
C ILE A 384 -1.92 -8.68 -12.56
N GLY A 385 -1.24 -9.68 -12.00
CA GLY A 385 -1.19 -11.06 -12.52
C GLY A 385 0.11 -11.39 -13.25
N GLN A 386 0.44 -12.68 -13.34
CA GLN A 386 1.56 -13.18 -14.14
C GLN A 386 1.25 -13.12 -15.65
N SER A 387 -0.01 -13.35 -16.01
CA SER A 387 -0.56 -13.16 -17.36
C SER A 387 -1.72 -12.17 -17.25
N PRO A 388 -1.43 -10.86 -17.11
CA PRO A 388 -2.43 -9.88 -16.74
C PRO A 388 -3.56 -9.80 -17.78
N THR A 389 -4.79 -9.57 -17.31
CA THR A 389 -5.92 -9.20 -18.17
C THR A 389 -6.18 -7.70 -18.13
N ALA A 390 -6.99 -7.18 -19.06
CA ALA A 390 -7.44 -5.79 -19.02
C ALA A 390 -8.24 -5.45 -17.74
N GLU A 391 -8.94 -6.42 -17.15
CA GLU A 391 -9.66 -6.23 -15.88
C GLU A 391 -8.69 -6.06 -14.71
N ASP A 392 -7.63 -6.86 -14.65
CA ASP A 392 -6.61 -6.77 -13.59
C ASP A 392 -5.89 -5.41 -13.65
N VAL A 393 -5.53 -4.96 -14.85
CA VAL A 393 -4.95 -3.63 -15.08
C VAL A 393 -5.91 -2.53 -14.64
N THR A 394 -7.20 -2.63 -15.00
CA THR A 394 -8.23 -1.67 -14.58
C THR A 394 -8.38 -1.63 -13.06
N ARG A 395 -8.29 -2.80 -12.40
CA ARG A 395 -8.35 -2.93 -10.95
C ARG A 395 -7.13 -2.33 -10.26
N TYR A 396 -5.94 -2.46 -10.84
CA TYR A 396 -4.76 -1.74 -10.34
C TYR A 396 -4.94 -0.23 -10.50
N ARG A 397 -5.36 0.24 -11.68
CA ARG A 397 -5.53 1.66 -11.97
C ARG A 397 -6.50 2.37 -11.03
N SER A 398 -7.61 1.70 -10.67
CA SER A 398 -8.56 2.25 -9.70
C SER A 398 -8.02 2.34 -8.27
N ARG A 399 -6.94 1.62 -7.94
CA ARG A 399 -6.32 1.61 -6.61
C ARG A 399 -5.11 2.52 -6.51
N PHE A 400 -4.30 2.61 -7.56
CA PHE A 400 -2.95 3.19 -7.53
C PHE A 400 -2.62 4.12 -8.72
N GLY A 401 -3.62 4.47 -9.54
CA GLY A 401 -3.42 5.32 -10.72
C GLY A 401 -2.82 4.56 -11.90
N ASP A 402 -2.45 5.28 -12.94
CA ASP A 402 -1.95 4.69 -14.18
C ASP A 402 -0.79 3.71 -13.94
N ASP A 403 -0.83 2.58 -14.65
CA ASP A 403 0.13 1.49 -14.58
C ASP A 403 1.45 1.78 -15.31
N TYR A 404 1.44 2.77 -16.19
CA TYR A 404 2.62 3.36 -16.82
C TYR A 404 2.37 4.84 -17.08
N PHE A 405 3.41 5.65 -16.91
CA PHE A 405 3.36 7.12 -16.97
C PHE A 405 4.77 7.70 -16.98
N SER A 406 4.89 9.00 -17.26
CA SER A 406 6.15 9.72 -17.20
C SER A 406 6.05 10.98 -16.35
N PHE A 407 7.17 11.41 -15.79
CA PHE A 407 7.23 12.60 -14.95
C PHE A 407 8.62 13.24 -14.96
N TRP A 408 8.68 14.49 -14.49
CA TRP A 408 9.91 15.24 -14.37
C TRP A 408 10.23 15.46 -12.89
N ALA A 409 11.51 15.34 -12.53
CA ALA A 409 11.98 15.77 -11.21
C ALA A 409 13.36 16.41 -11.38
N GLY A 410 13.50 17.66 -10.95
CA GLY A 410 14.79 18.38 -10.95
C GLY A 410 15.55 18.37 -12.28
N GLY A 411 14.90 18.42 -13.43
CA GLY A 411 15.50 18.41 -14.77
C GLY A 411 15.75 17.01 -15.35
N VAL A 412 15.43 15.94 -14.61
CA VAL A 412 15.51 14.55 -15.06
C VAL A 412 14.15 14.08 -15.50
N PHE A 413 14.13 13.28 -16.56
CA PHE A 413 12.91 12.69 -17.09
C PHE A 413 12.81 11.21 -16.73
N TYR A 414 11.72 10.85 -16.06
CA TYR A 414 11.45 9.50 -15.57
C TYR A 414 10.35 8.84 -16.40
N VAL A 415 10.58 7.60 -16.80
CA VAL A 415 9.64 6.78 -17.57
C VAL A 415 9.32 5.52 -16.77
N ALA A 416 8.14 5.49 -16.16
CA ALA A 416 7.62 4.34 -15.43
C ALA A 416 6.78 3.47 -16.38
N ILE A 417 7.16 2.20 -16.53
CA ILE A 417 6.50 1.27 -17.45
C ILE A 417 5.87 0.09 -16.71
N ASN A 418 4.82 -0.48 -17.29
CA ASN A 418 4.29 -1.76 -16.86
C ASN A 418 5.11 -2.89 -17.49
N SER A 419 5.99 -3.52 -16.70
CA SER A 419 6.87 -4.58 -17.19
C SER A 419 6.16 -5.88 -17.53
N GLN A 420 4.98 -6.15 -16.95
CA GLN A 420 4.30 -7.43 -17.19
C GLN A 420 3.87 -7.61 -18.64
N TYR A 421 3.60 -6.51 -19.35
CA TYR A 421 3.33 -6.54 -20.79
C TYR A 421 4.53 -7.05 -21.62
N TYR A 422 5.75 -7.03 -21.07
CA TYR A 422 6.95 -7.59 -21.70
C TYR A 422 7.25 -9.03 -21.27
N CYS A 423 6.67 -9.46 -20.15
CA CYS A 423 6.77 -10.81 -19.60
C CYS A 423 5.73 -11.75 -20.23
N ASP A 424 4.46 -11.35 -20.24
CA ASP A 424 3.36 -12.08 -20.87
C ASP A 424 2.21 -11.11 -21.25
N ASP A 425 1.99 -10.92 -22.55
CA ASP A 425 0.92 -10.07 -23.09
C ASP A 425 -0.24 -10.86 -23.70
N THR A 426 -0.34 -12.16 -23.42
CA THR A 426 -1.33 -13.06 -24.04
C THR A 426 -2.75 -12.50 -23.99
N HIS A 427 -3.11 -11.85 -22.88
CA HIS A 427 -4.42 -11.24 -22.65
C HIS A 427 -4.42 -9.69 -22.67
N THR A 428 -3.30 -9.07 -23.06
CA THR A 428 -3.09 -7.61 -22.99
C THR A 428 -2.39 -7.03 -24.24
N LYS A 429 -2.40 -7.72 -25.39
CA LYS A 429 -1.73 -7.29 -26.64
C LYS A 429 -1.98 -5.84 -27.05
N GLU A 430 -3.23 -5.37 -27.00
CA GLU A 430 -3.54 -3.97 -27.36
C GLU A 430 -3.02 -2.98 -26.32
N LEU A 431 -3.05 -3.33 -25.03
CA LEU A 431 -2.47 -2.51 -23.97
C LEU A 431 -0.95 -2.44 -24.08
N ARG A 432 -0.33 -3.57 -24.42
CA ARG A 432 1.09 -3.66 -24.75
C ARG A 432 1.45 -2.79 -25.95
N ARG A 433 0.67 -2.85 -27.03
CA ARG A 433 0.88 -2.02 -28.23
C ARG A 433 0.78 -0.53 -27.91
N ALA A 434 -0.22 -0.12 -27.13
CA ALA A 434 -0.36 1.26 -26.67
C ALA A 434 0.83 1.73 -25.83
N GLN A 435 1.39 0.87 -24.97
CA GLN A 435 2.62 1.20 -24.23
C GLN A 435 3.84 1.30 -25.15
N ASP A 436 3.98 0.41 -26.15
CA ASP A 436 5.09 0.48 -27.10
C ASP A 436 5.06 1.79 -27.91
N GLU A 437 3.90 2.18 -28.46
CA GLU A 437 3.70 3.46 -29.15
C GLU A 437 4.03 4.64 -28.20
N TRP A 438 3.54 4.60 -26.96
CA TRP A 438 3.78 5.65 -25.97
C TRP A 438 5.26 5.77 -25.55
N ILE A 439 5.99 4.65 -25.39
CA ILE A 439 7.41 4.67 -25.00
C ILE A 439 8.26 5.34 -26.10
N GLU A 440 7.99 5.05 -27.38
CA GLU A 440 8.71 5.67 -28.50
C GLU A 440 8.54 7.21 -28.48
N GLU A 441 7.33 7.68 -28.20
CA GLU A 441 7.04 9.10 -28.02
C GLU A 441 7.77 9.69 -26.81
N GLN A 442 7.75 9.01 -25.65
CA GLN A 442 8.40 9.50 -24.44
C GLN A 442 9.91 9.60 -24.61
N PHE A 443 10.54 8.60 -25.23
CA PHE A 443 11.98 8.60 -25.49
C PHE A 443 12.39 9.69 -26.50
N THR A 444 11.56 9.94 -27.52
CA THR A 444 11.74 11.08 -28.41
C THR A 444 11.61 12.41 -27.65
N ARG A 445 10.70 12.50 -26.68
CA ARG A 445 10.54 13.68 -25.81
C ARG A 445 11.73 13.87 -24.88
N ALA A 446 12.25 12.79 -24.30
CA ALA A 446 13.38 12.78 -23.38
C ALA A 446 14.64 13.41 -24.01
N ALA A 447 14.89 13.09 -25.28
CA ALA A 447 16.01 13.63 -26.06
C ALA A 447 15.97 15.17 -26.22
N LYS A 448 14.85 15.83 -25.93
CA LYS A 448 14.68 17.29 -26.04
C LYS A 448 14.98 18.04 -24.74
N GLY A 449 16.13 17.74 -24.12
CA GLY A 449 16.68 18.58 -23.05
C GLY A 449 16.55 18.05 -21.62
N ALA A 450 16.24 16.76 -21.43
CA ALA A 450 16.41 16.14 -20.12
C ALA A 450 17.90 16.02 -19.76
N VAL A 451 18.27 16.31 -18.52
CA VAL A 451 19.65 16.15 -18.02
C VAL A 451 20.02 14.66 -17.98
N HIS A 452 19.10 13.85 -17.46
CA HIS A 452 19.16 12.39 -17.49
C HIS A 452 17.81 11.82 -17.88
N VAL A 453 17.83 10.58 -18.37
CA VAL A 453 16.62 9.77 -18.55
C VAL A 453 16.77 8.52 -17.68
N VAL A 454 15.76 8.26 -16.84
CA VAL A 454 15.71 7.11 -15.94
C VAL A 454 14.46 6.29 -16.24
N VAL A 455 14.63 4.99 -16.42
CA VAL A 455 13.50 4.06 -16.60
C VAL A 455 13.23 3.35 -15.29
N LEU A 456 11.95 3.21 -14.96
CA LEU A 456 11.49 2.51 -13.78
C LEU A 456 10.60 1.35 -14.24
N SER A 457 10.85 0.15 -13.74
CA SER A 457 9.97 -1.00 -13.95
C SER A 457 9.95 -1.90 -12.72
N HIS A 458 9.11 -2.93 -12.69
CA HIS A 458 9.17 -3.93 -11.63
C HIS A 458 10.03 -5.13 -12.05
N VAL A 459 9.61 -5.92 -13.03
CA VAL A 459 10.44 -7.01 -13.58
C VAL A 459 11.56 -6.37 -14.40
N PRO A 460 12.83 -6.75 -14.18
CA PRO A 460 13.93 -6.20 -14.95
C PRO A 460 13.94 -6.73 -16.39
N PRO A 461 14.43 -5.96 -17.38
CA PRO A 461 14.63 -6.47 -18.72
C PRO A 461 15.55 -7.69 -18.71
N PHE A 462 16.63 -7.64 -17.94
CA PHE A 462 17.57 -8.73 -17.64
C PHE A 462 18.22 -8.52 -16.26
N VAL A 463 18.81 -9.56 -15.68
CA VAL A 463 19.46 -9.51 -14.36
C VAL A 463 20.98 -9.58 -14.46
N GLY A 464 21.52 -10.47 -15.28
CA GLY A 464 22.95 -10.69 -15.45
C GLY A 464 23.47 -10.21 -16.80
N SER A 465 22.79 -10.56 -17.89
CA SER A 465 23.22 -10.22 -19.25
C SER A 465 22.05 -9.89 -20.16
N GLU A 466 22.24 -8.93 -21.06
CA GLU A 466 21.23 -8.54 -22.05
C GLU A 466 20.71 -9.73 -22.88
N ASP A 467 21.60 -10.65 -23.26
CA ASP A 467 21.28 -11.84 -24.05
C ASP A 467 20.91 -13.08 -23.21
N GLU A 468 20.71 -12.93 -21.90
CA GLU A 468 20.39 -14.07 -21.04
C GLU A 468 19.07 -14.74 -21.45
N GLU A 469 18.96 -16.06 -21.28
CA GLU A 469 17.76 -16.78 -21.65
C GLU A 469 16.54 -16.25 -20.86
N ARG A 470 15.35 -16.34 -21.47
CA ARG A 470 14.11 -16.01 -20.77
C ARG A 470 13.91 -16.99 -19.61
N GLY A 471 13.92 -16.46 -18.39
CA GLY A 471 13.60 -17.20 -17.18
C GLY A 471 12.47 -16.56 -16.39
N TRP A 472 12.42 -16.86 -15.10
CA TRP A 472 11.38 -16.43 -14.18
C TRP A 472 11.44 -14.94 -13.84
N SER A 473 12.63 -14.32 -13.91
CA SER A 473 12.85 -12.96 -13.43
C SER A 473 13.22 -11.93 -14.51
N ASN A 474 12.95 -12.21 -15.79
CA ASN A 474 13.30 -11.32 -16.88
C ASN A 474 12.28 -11.36 -18.05
N TRP A 475 12.46 -10.48 -19.03
CA TRP A 475 11.50 -10.32 -20.13
C TRP A 475 11.74 -11.30 -21.28
N ASN A 476 10.75 -11.39 -22.19
CA ASN A 476 10.96 -12.03 -23.50
C ASN A 476 12.06 -11.31 -24.30
N MET A 477 12.97 -12.07 -24.91
CA MET A 477 14.16 -11.54 -25.62
C MET A 477 13.81 -10.51 -26.70
N ASP A 478 12.83 -10.79 -27.56
CA ASP A 478 12.48 -9.91 -28.67
C ASP A 478 12.03 -8.52 -28.20
N ALA A 479 11.22 -8.48 -27.13
CA ALA A 479 10.77 -7.23 -26.55
C ALA A 479 11.91 -6.51 -25.81
N ARG A 480 12.70 -7.27 -25.03
CA ARG A 480 13.88 -6.79 -24.31
C ARG A 480 14.83 -6.03 -25.23
N HIS A 481 15.28 -6.64 -26.33
CA HIS A 481 16.23 -6.02 -27.26
C HIS A 481 15.66 -4.77 -27.92
N ARG A 482 14.38 -4.78 -28.31
CA ARG A 482 13.75 -3.61 -28.93
C ARG A 482 13.70 -2.42 -27.96
N VAL A 483 13.18 -2.63 -26.76
CA VAL A 483 13.00 -1.54 -25.79
C VAL A 483 14.34 -1.04 -25.25
N LEU A 484 15.31 -1.93 -25.00
CA LEU A 484 16.67 -1.51 -24.61
C LEU A 484 17.34 -0.65 -25.68
N LYS A 485 17.23 -1.05 -26.95
CA LYS A 485 17.77 -0.24 -28.05
C LYS A 485 17.16 1.15 -28.09
N LEU A 486 15.84 1.26 -27.90
CA LEU A 486 15.15 2.55 -27.82
C LEU A 486 15.63 3.38 -26.62
N ALA A 487 15.79 2.75 -25.45
CA ALA A 487 16.29 3.39 -24.24
C ALA A 487 17.73 3.92 -24.42
N GLU A 488 18.60 3.14 -25.05
CA GLU A 488 19.98 3.53 -25.37
C GLU A 488 20.03 4.73 -26.32
N GLN A 489 19.20 4.71 -27.37
CA GLN A 489 19.06 5.84 -28.30
C GLN A 489 18.53 7.11 -27.63
N ALA A 490 17.70 6.96 -26.61
CA ALA A 490 17.17 8.06 -25.80
C ALA A 490 18.16 8.59 -24.76
N GLY A 491 19.34 7.97 -24.62
CA GLY A 491 20.35 8.36 -23.64
C GLY A 491 20.02 7.93 -22.21
N VAL A 492 19.19 6.88 -22.03
CA VAL A 492 18.94 6.30 -20.70
C VAL A 492 20.26 5.83 -20.08
N ARG A 493 20.48 6.18 -18.81
CA ARG A 493 21.69 5.80 -18.06
C ARG A 493 21.41 4.79 -16.96
N LEU A 494 20.22 4.88 -16.37
CA LEU A 494 19.83 4.09 -15.21
C LEU A 494 18.43 3.51 -15.42
N TRP A 495 18.30 2.24 -15.12
CA TRP A 495 17.05 1.50 -15.12
C TRP A 495 16.86 0.80 -13.77
N LEU A 496 15.86 1.21 -13.00
CA LEU A 496 15.60 0.67 -11.66
C LEU A 496 14.44 -0.33 -11.68
N CYS A 497 14.66 -1.47 -11.01
CA CYS A 497 13.76 -2.63 -11.00
C CYS A 497 13.59 -3.21 -9.58
N GLY A 498 12.66 -4.17 -9.43
CA GLY A 498 12.43 -5.02 -8.25
C GLY A 498 12.33 -6.51 -8.64
N HIS A 499 11.30 -7.22 -8.17
CA HIS A 499 10.90 -8.59 -8.52
C HIS A 499 11.81 -9.73 -8.03
N PHE A 500 13.12 -9.53 -7.99
CA PHE A 500 14.06 -10.61 -7.66
C PHE A 500 14.20 -10.86 -6.16
N HIS A 501 13.73 -9.93 -5.30
CA HIS A 501 13.94 -9.94 -3.84
C HIS A 501 15.42 -10.03 -3.40
N GLY A 502 16.35 -9.87 -4.34
CA GLY A 502 17.79 -9.79 -4.14
C GLY A 502 18.33 -8.58 -4.90
N ASN A 503 19.58 -8.21 -4.63
CA ASN A 503 20.24 -7.15 -5.37
C ASN A 503 21.03 -7.71 -6.55
N ALA A 504 20.87 -7.09 -7.72
CA ALA A 504 21.70 -7.34 -8.88
C ALA A 504 21.96 -6.04 -9.63
N ILE A 505 23.13 -5.93 -10.25
CA ILE A 505 23.49 -4.80 -11.10
C ILE A 505 24.19 -5.35 -12.33
N ALA A 506 23.68 -5.00 -13.51
CA ALA A 506 24.27 -5.35 -14.78
C ALA A 506 24.22 -4.15 -15.75
N LYS A 507 25.00 -4.21 -16.83
CA LYS A 507 25.03 -3.14 -17.84
C LYS A 507 24.66 -3.70 -19.21
N SER A 508 23.82 -2.98 -19.94
CA SER A 508 23.54 -3.27 -21.36
C SER A 508 24.77 -2.94 -22.21
N ARG A 509 24.76 -3.41 -23.46
CA ARG A 509 25.83 -3.11 -24.42
C ARG A 509 25.96 -1.61 -24.71
N GLY A 510 24.86 -0.86 -24.76
CA GLY A 510 24.86 0.59 -24.91
C GLY A 510 25.08 1.36 -23.61
N GLY A 511 25.35 0.68 -22.49
CA GLY A 511 25.77 1.31 -21.23
C GLY A 511 24.64 1.73 -20.31
N VAL A 512 23.42 1.22 -20.50
CA VAL A 512 22.32 1.36 -19.53
C VAL A 512 22.63 0.49 -18.31
N GLU A 513 22.70 1.08 -17.13
CA GLU A 513 22.85 0.33 -15.89
C GLU A 513 21.48 -0.16 -15.40
N VAL A 514 21.27 -1.47 -15.46
CA VAL A 514 20.06 -2.14 -14.98
C VAL A 514 20.29 -2.61 -13.55
N VAL A 515 19.47 -2.10 -12.64
CA VAL A 515 19.62 -2.27 -11.21
C VAL A 515 18.38 -2.93 -10.65
N VAL A 516 18.56 -4.14 -10.14
CA VAL A 516 17.53 -4.84 -9.38
C VAL A 516 17.71 -4.51 -7.90
N THR A 517 16.70 -3.88 -7.33
CA THR A 517 16.66 -3.49 -5.92
C THR A 517 16.00 -4.61 -5.12
N SER A 518 16.65 -5.04 -4.03
CA SER A 518 16.09 -6.08 -3.15
C SER A 518 14.86 -5.57 -2.40
N SER A 519 14.16 -6.49 -1.74
CA SER A 519 12.88 -6.23 -1.10
C SER A 519 13.02 -5.34 0.15
N CYS A 520 12.08 -4.42 0.34
CA CYS A 520 11.87 -3.71 1.60
C CYS A 520 10.96 -4.47 2.58
N GLY A 521 10.32 -5.55 2.11
CA GLY A 521 9.53 -6.51 2.88
C GLY A 521 10.33 -7.78 3.15
N GLY A 522 9.90 -8.92 2.60
CA GLY A 522 10.61 -10.20 2.72
C GLY A 522 11.64 -10.40 1.62
N ILE A 523 12.91 -10.62 1.95
CA ILE A 523 13.94 -11.02 0.98
C ILE A 523 13.91 -12.53 0.73
N ILE A 524 14.28 -12.97 -0.46
CA ILE A 524 14.52 -14.40 -0.72
C ILE A 524 15.97 -14.72 -0.36
N ASN A 525 16.18 -15.78 0.42
CA ASN A 525 17.49 -16.20 0.89
C ASN A 525 18.23 -17.01 -0.19
N TRP A 526 18.58 -16.33 -1.29
CA TRP A 526 19.25 -16.94 -2.44
C TRP A 526 20.63 -17.48 -2.05
N THR A 527 20.95 -18.67 -2.56
CA THR A 527 22.24 -19.36 -2.33
C THR A 527 23.09 -19.48 -3.58
N GLN A 528 22.58 -19.01 -4.71
CA GLN A 528 23.24 -19.04 -6.01
C GLN A 528 23.31 -17.65 -6.63
N ASP A 529 24.15 -17.50 -7.65
CA ASP A 529 24.32 -16.26 -8.38
C ASP A 529 23.03 -15.80 -9.07
N SER A 530 22.77 -14.49 -9.06
CA SER A 530 21.54 -13.91 -9.62
C SER A 530 21.42 -14.12 -11.13
N ALA A 531 22.53 -14.07 -11.88
CA ALA A 531 22.50 -14.31 -13.33
C ALA A 531 22.13 -15.76 -13.65
N TYR A 532 22.58 -16.71 -12.83
CA TYR A 532 22.20 -18.11 -12.96
C TYR A 532 20.71 -18.33 -12.68
N ILE A 533 20.21 -17.78 -11.57
CA ILE A 533 18.80 -17.95 -11.16
C ILE A 533 17.87 -17.30 -12.18
N ALA A 534 18.24 -16.12 -12.70
CA ALA A 534 17.41 -15.36 -13.62
C ALA A 534 17.09 -16.08 -14.93
N CYS A 535 17.99 -16.95 -15.39
CA CYS A 535 17.80 -17.78 -16.59
C CYS A 535 16.91 -19.01 -16.34
N GLN A 536 16.60 -19.36 -15.08
CA GLN A 536 15.77 -20.52 -14.77
C GLN A 536 14.30 -20.17 -14.97
N ARG A 537 13.62 -20.88 -15.90
CA ARG A 537 12.18 -20.71 -16.13
C ARG A 537 11.34 -21.06 -14.90
N PHE A 538 11.78 -22.06 -14.13
CA PHE A 538 11.23 -22.47 -12.86
C PHE A 538 12.37 -22.82 -11.91
N PRO A 539 12.89 -21.86 -11.13
CA PRO A 539 13.99 -22.14 -10.21
C PRO A 539 13.57 -23.22 -9.21
N ASP A 540 14.39 -24.26 -9.07
CA ASP A 540 14.18 -25.27 -8.02
C ASP A 540 14.58 -24.65 -6.68
N PHE A 541 13.61 -24.01 -6.02
CA PHE A 541 13.84 -23.30 -4.76
C PHE A 541 14.48 -24.19 -3.68
N SER A 542 14.29 -25.51 -3.72
CA SER A 542 14.95 -26.42 -2.77
C SER A 542 16.48 -26.48 -2.91
N LYS A 543 17.01 -26.04 -4.06
CA LYS A 543 18.45 -26.03 -4.37
C LYS A 543 19.06 -24.64 -4.39
N VAL A 544 18.24 -23.61 -4.63
CA VAL A 544 18.73 -22.24 -4.82
C VAL A 544 18.32 -21.28 -3.71
N VAL A 545 17.50 -21.72 -2.76
CA VAL A 545 17.06 -20.94 -1.59
C VAL A 545 17.44 -21.67 -0.29
N ALA A 546 18.00 -20.95 0.68
CA ALA A 546 18.38 -21.47 1.99
C ALA A 546 17.20 -21.58 2.97
N ASP A 547 17.44 -22.13 4.17
CA ASP A 547 16.48 -22.13 5.29
C ASP A 547 16.91 -21.08 6.32
N PRO A 548 16.03 -20.12 6.72
CA PRO A 548 14.68 -19.91 6.20
C PRO A 548 14.68 -19.37 4.75
N PRO A 549 13.63 -19.67 3.96
CA PRO A 549 13.58 -19.32 2.54
C PRO A 549 13.31 -17.85 2.27
N VAL A 550 12.53 -17.22 3.13
CA VAL A 550 12.26 -15.78 3.09
C VAL A 550 12.60 -15.20 4.46
N ILE A 551 13.25 -14.05 4.48
CA ILE A 551 13.65 -13.32 5.70
C ILE A 551 13.07 -11.92 5.63
N ALA A 552 12.36 -11.50 6.68
CA ALA A 552 11.85 -10.13 6.83
C ALA A 552 12.38 -9.55 8.14
N ASP A 553 13.53 -8.88 8.06
CA ASP A 553 14.15 -8.19 9.20
C ASP A 553 15.00 -6.99 8.73
N ALA A 554 15.34 -6.11 9.67
CA ALA A 554 16.02 -4.86 9.36
C ALA A 554 17.45 -5.02 8.81
N HIS A 555 18.06 -6.21 8.96
CA HIS A 555 19.42 -6.51 8.50
C HIS A 555 19.46 -7.09 7.08
N HIS A 556 18.29 -7.35 6.49
CA HIS A 556 18.19 -7.96 5.17
C HIS A 556 17.26 -7.16 4.26
N SER A 557 16.09 -6.78 4.77
CA SER A 557 15.19 -5.84 4.13
C SER A 557 15.86 -4.48 4.05
N GLY A 558 15.60 -3.72 2.99
CA GLY A 558 16.32 -2.47 2.76
C GLY A 558 15.64 -1.50 1.82
N LEU A 559 16.42 -0.48 1.45
CA LEU A 559 16.03 0.54 0.48
C LEU A 559 17.23 0.96 -0.37
N ARG A 560 16.95 1.52 -1.54
CA ARG A 560 17.96 2.12 -2.41
C ARG A 560 17.85 3.63 -2.36
N VAL A 561 18.95 4.32 -2.08
CA VAL A 561 19.06 5.76 -2.21
C VAL A 561 19.77 6.09 -3.52
N VAL A 562 19.24 7.06 -4.25
CA VAL A 562 19.81 7.53 -5.51
C VAL A 562 20.11 9.02 -5.38
N ARG A 563 21.36 9.39 -5.66
CA ARG A 563 21.86 10.77 -5.73
C ARG A 563 21.99 11.15 -7.21
N VAL A 564 21.26 12.19 -7.59
CA VAL A 564 21.22 12.70 -8.96
C VAL A 564 22.03 13.97 -9.03
N GLN A 565 23.09 13.95 -9.82
CA GLN A 565 23.98 15.08 -10.09
C GLN A 565 23.91 15.43 -11.58
N GLU A 566 24.38 16.61 -11.97
CA GLU A 566 24.19 17.11 -13.34
C GLU A 566 24.80 16.20 -14.41
N HIS A 567 25.94 15.59 -14.12
CA HIS A 567 26.67 14.74 -15.07
C HIS A 567 26.74 13.28 -14.66
N LYS A 568 26.12 12.89 -13.53
CA LYS A 568 26.23 11.55 -12.97
C LYS A 568 25.02 11.21 -12.11
N VAL A 569 24.56 9.98 -12.21
CA VAL A 569 23.62 9.39 -11.24
C VAL A 569 24.38 8.29 -10.49
N VAL A 570 24.33 8.33 -9.15
CA VAL A 570 24.92 7.30 -8.29
C VAL A 570 23.87 6.77 -7.35
N HIS A 571 23.94 5.48 -7.03
CA HIS A 571 22.97 4.84 -6.16
C HIS A 571 23.64 3.89 -5.18
N ARG A 572 22.96 3.60 -4.07
CA ARG A 572 23.43 2.70 -3.02
C ARG A 572 22.27 1.94 -2.42
N TRP A 573 22.44 0.62 -2.28
CA TRP A 573 21.54 -0.22 -1.51
C TRP A 573 22.01 -0.27 -0.06
N LEU A 574 21.06 -0.18 0.87
CA LEU A 574 21.29 -0.23 2.30
C LEU A 574 20.23 -1.13 2.93
N THR A 575 20.63 -1.98 3.87
CA THR A 575 19.67 -2.63 4.77
C THR A 575 19.09 -1.59 5.72
N LEU A 576 17.87 -1.81 6.24
CA LEU A 576 17.17 -0.82 7.05
C LEU A 576 17.94 -0.40 8.32
N ASP A 577 18.77 -1.29 8.87
CA ASP A 577 19.65 -0.98 10.01
C ASP A 577 20.88 -0.13 9.63
N GLU A 578 21.34 -0.22 8.37
CA GLU A 578 22.46 0.56 7.83
C GLU A 578 22.05 1.96 7.35
N VAL A 579 20.74 2.25 7.22
CA VAL A 579 20.28 3.55 6.73
C VAL A 579 20.65 4.66 7.73
N PRO A 580 21.48 5.65 7.31
CA PRO A 580 21.92 6.75 8.17
C PRO A 580 20.81 7.75 8.45
N GLN A 581 21.11 8.78 9.25
CA GLN A 581 20.14 9.81 9.62
C GLN A 581 19.98 10.91 8.57
N SER A 582 20.97 11.13 7.69
CA SER A 582 20.90 12.12 6.60
C SER A 582 21.31 11.54 5.26
N LEU A 583 20.91 12.22 4.18
CA LEU A 583 21.23 11.84 2.80
C LEU A 583 22.72 12.04 2.46
N GLU A 584 23.40 13.01 3.07
CA GLU A 584 24.84 13.21 2.81
C GLU A 584 25.67 12.03 3.30
N ASP A 585 25.29 11.45 4.45
CA ASP A 585 25.99 10.33 5.07
C ASP A 585 25.87 9.02 4.29
N VAL A 586 24.83 8.89 3.45
CA VAL A 586 24.61 7.68 2.63
C VAL A 586 25.82 7.36 1.77
N PHE A 587 26.47 8.37 1.20
CA PHE A 587 27.60 8.21 0.27
C PHE A 587 28.96 8.48 0.93
N ASN A 588 29.01 8.58 2.26
CA ASN A 588 30.24 8.74 3.01
C ASN A 588 30.82 7.36 3.42
N ASP A 589 31.87 6.92 2.73
CA ASP A 589 32.45 5.59 2.95
C ASP A 589 33.22 5.45 4.28
N GLU A 590 33.66 6.56 4.89
CA GLU A 590 34.36 6.56 6.18
C GLU A 590 33.41 6.20 7.34
N LEU A 591 32.15 6.65 7.26
CA LEU A 591 31.12 6.33 8.26
C LEU A 591 30.69 4.86 8.23
N ARG A 592 30.97 4.15 7.12
CA ARG A 592 30.65 2.73 6.92
C ARG A 592 31.72 1.78 7.46
N ALA A 593 32.99 2.19 7.45
CA ALA A 593 34.11 1.34 7.84
C ALA A 593 34.12 0.95 9.34
N ASP A 594 33.24 1.55 10.15
CA ASP A 594 33.03 1.17 11.54
C ASP A 594 32.18 -0.12 11.66
N HIS A 595 32.69 -1.21 11.10
CA HIS A 595 32.14 -2.58 11.17
C HIS A 595 32.11 -3.16 12.61
N ARG A 596 32.36 -2.34 13.63
CA ARG A 596 32.32 -2.72 15.05
C ARG A 596 31.06 -2.23 15.77
N LYS A 597 30.15 -1.52 15.10
CA LYS A 597 28.87 -1.16 15.71
C LYS A 597 28.03 -2.43 15.95
N PRO A 598 27.57 -2.68 17.19
CA PRO A 598 26.74 -3.84 17.49
C PRO A 598 25.43 -3.75 16.70
N ARG A 599 24.91 -4.91 16.27
CA ARG A 599 23.62 -5.02 15.58
C ARG A 599 22.55 -4.27 16.36
N LEU A 600 21.91 -3.31 15.70
CA LEU A 600 20.83 -2.53 16.30
C LEU A 600 19.61 -3.44 16.49
N THR A 601 19.04 -3.39 17.69
CA THR A 601 17.68 -3.89 17.93
C THR A 601 16.67 -3.09 17.08
N LEU A 602 15.48 -3.65 16.82
CA LEU A 602 14.41 -2.93 16.12
C LEU A 602 14.09 -1.57 16.78
N ALA A 603 14.08 -1.51 18.12
CA ALA A 603 13.85 -0.27 18.84
C ALA A 603 14.95 0.77 18.56
N GLN A 604 16.21 0.36 18.49
CA GLN A 604 17.32 1.23 18.14
C GLN A 604 17.29 1.64 16.65
N ALA A 605 16.91 0.73 15.75
CA ALA A 605 16.74 1.05 14.32
C ALA A 605 15.62 2.09 14.10
N MET A 606 14.61 2.11 14.99
CA MET A 606 13.55 3.12 15.05
C MET A 606 13.93 4.39 15.83
N GLY A 607 15.18 4.54 16.29
CA GLY A 607 15.62 5.73 17.03
C GLY A 607 15.02 5.89 18.43
N LEU A 608 14.42 4.83 19.00
CA LEU A 608 13.79 4.89 20.32
C LEU A 608 14.86 4.79 21.43
N SER A 609 14.89 5.77 22.35
CA SER A 609 15.73 5.70 23.54
C SER A 609 15.18 4.64 24.50
N MET A 610 15.91 3.54 24.72
CA MET A 610 15.53 2.57 25.74
C MET A 610 15.70 3.19 27.13
N PRO A 611 14.72 3.07 28.04
CA PRO A 611 14.92 3.44 29.44
C PRO A 611 16.11 2.68 30.02
N SER A 612 17.01 3.40 30.69
CA SER A 612 18.28 2.93 31.26
C SER A 612 18.20 1.69 32.17
N ARG A 613 16.99 1.22 32.51
CA ARG A 613 16.75 0.03 33.35
C ARG A 613 16.87 -1.32 32.62
N TRP A 614 17.00 -1.35 31.30
CA TRP A 614 17.12 -2.60 30.52
C TRP A 614 18.57 -2.98 30.13
N HIS A 615 19.56 -2.27 30.66
CA HIS A 615 20.99 -2.54 30.41
C HIS A 615 21.61 -3.68 31.25
N LEU A 616 20.80 -4.48 31.94
CA LEU A 616 21.29 -5.64 32.71
C LEU A 616 20.77 -6.94 32.09
N GLU A 617 21.73 -7.84 31.79
CA GLU A 617 21.57 -9.28 31.53
C GLU A 617 21.42 -9.81 30.09
N THR A 618 22.09 -9.23 29.08
CA THR A 618 22.34 -9.97 27.82
C THR A 618 23.81 -10.27 27.54
N SER A 619 24.76 -9.56 28.14
CA SER A 619 26.19 -9.84 27.96
C SER A 619 26.75 -10.95 28.88
N SER A 620 26.18 -11.19 30.07
CA SER A 620 26.72 -12.20 31.01
C SER A 620 26.19 -13.63 30.80
N ALA A 621 25.09 -13.79 30.06
CA ALA A 621 24.48 -15.10 29.79
C ALA A 621 25.14 -15.86 28.62
N LEU A 622 25.81 -15.14 27.71
CA LEU A 622 26.51 -15.72 26.55
C LEU A 622 27.95 -16.17 26.89
N GLU A 623 28.61 -15.58 27.89
CA GLU A 623 29.94 -16.02 28.34
C GLU A 623 29.90 -17.21 29.31
N LYS A 624 28.83 -17.37 30.10
CA LYS A 624 28.71 -18.48 31.06
C LYS A 624 28.30 -19.83 30.46
N ARG A 625 27.98 -19.91 29.17
CA ARG A 625 27.67 -21.17 28.46
C ARG A 625 28.85 -21.78 27.70
N ARG A 626 30.04 -21.17 27.75
CA ARG A 626 31.26 -21.71 27.11
C ARG A 626 32.24 -22.42 28.05
N SER A 627 31.95 -22.55 29.35
CA SER A 627 32.89 -23.12 30.33
C SER A 627 32.44 -24.41 31.04
N PHE A 628 31.41 -25.12 30.56
CA PHE A 628 31.05 -26.43 31.10
C PHE A 628 30.73 -27.42 29.98
N SER A 629 31.79 -28.00 29.40
CA SER A 629 31.77 -29.28 28.68
C SER A 629 33.21 -29.75 28.42
N SER A 630 33.97 -29.95 29.49
CA SER A 630 35.12 -30.84 29.53
C SER A 630 35.25 -31.36 30.95
N ASP A 631 34.47 -32.39 31.24
CA ASP A 631 34.74 -33.51 32.16
C ASP A 631 33.54 -34.47 32.16
#